data_AF-A0A2D7CUZ5-F1
#
_entry.id   AF-A0A2D7CUZ5-F1
#
_cell.length_a   1.000
_cell.length_b   1.000
_cell.length_c   1.000
_cell.angle_alpha   90.00
_cell.angle_beta   90.00
_cell.angle_gamma   90.00
#
_symmetry.space_group_name_H-M   'P 1'
#
loop_
_entity.id
_entity.type
_entity.pdbx_description
1 polymer ?
#
loop_
_entity_poly.entity_id
_entity_poly.type
_entity_poly.pdbx_seq_one_letter_code
_entity_poly.pdbx_strand_id
1 'polypeptide(L)'
;MLGDKIFIEAHHRNAANTISTFVLSKLNRDKSKKAICVAGESGSGKSEIATEISLILKKNEVSSVILRQDDYFVYPPKINDLKRREDLGWRGVKEVKLELLNTHVNSFQKGLKYILVPSIEYDSTSINLRKLFFNDIKVLIVEGTYTSLLNNIDHRIFIARDFNQTLKHRLKRNRGASELDDFTNEVLKKEHEIISKHKRLADIIIDCNYAVDLDPKKNC
;
A
#
# COMPACT_ATOMS: atom_id res chain seq x y z
N MET A 1 -1.10 9.52 0.41
CA MET A 1 -0.99 10.99 0.40
C MET A 1 -2.30 11.66 0.04
N LEU A 2 -2.58 12.80 0.68
CA LEU A 2 -3.72 13.67 0.36
C LEU A 2 -3.49 14.35 -0.99
N GLY A 3 -4.57 14.49 -1.78
CA GLY A 3 -4.54 15.11 -3.12
C GLY A 3 -4.27 14.17 -4.29
N ASP A 4 -3.87 12.93 -4.02
CA ASP A 4 -3.61 11.95 -5.08
C ASP A 4 -4.90 11.35 -5.68
N LYS A 5 -4.94 11.21 -7.01
CA LYS A 5 -6.11 10.71 -7.75
C LYS A 5 -6.06 9.19 -7.88
N ILE A 6 -7.16 8.54 -7.49
CA ILE A 6 -7.34 7.08 -7.56
C ILE A 6 -8.30 6.77 -8.72
N PHE A 7 -7.91 5.86 -9.61
CA PHE A 7 -8.71 5.47 -10.78
C PHE A 7 -9.15 4.01 -10.69
N ILE A 8 -10.33 3.79 -10.10
CA ILE A 8 -10.87 2.45 -9.89
C ILE A 8 -11.52 1.94 -11.18
N GLU A 9 -11.04 0.79 -11.66
CA GLU A 9 -11.45 0.14 -12.90
C GLU A 9 -12.05 -1.24 -12.60
N ALA A 10 -12.71 -1.88 -13.58
CA ALA A 10 -13.41 -3.14 -13.36
C ALA A 10 -12.52 -4.25 -12.79
N HIS A 11 -11.28 -4.35 -13.27
CA HIS A 11 -10.32 -5.35 -12.76
C HIS A 11 -9.91 -5.09 -11.30
N HIS A 12 -9.82 -3.82 -10.87
CA HIS A 12 -9.58 -3.47 -9.47
C HIS A 12 -10.74 -3.96 -8.58
N ARG A 13 -11.98 -3.75 -9.02
CA ARG A 13 -13.18 -4.21 -8.30
C ARG A 13 -13.26 -5.73 -8.23
N ASN A 14 -12.98 -6.42 -9.33
CA ASN A 14 -13.01 -7.88 -9.40
C ASN A 14 -11.99 -8.50 -8.44
N ALA A 15 -10.74 -8.02 -8.48
CA ALA A 15 -9.70 -8.50 -7.57
C ALA A 15 -10.05 -8.21 -6.10
N ALA A 16 -10.50 -6.98 -5.81
CA ALA A 16 -10.91 -6.59 -4.47
C ALA A 16 -12.10 -7.42 -3.95
N ASN A 17 -13.04 -7.82 -4.81
CA ASN A 17 -14.16 -8.69 -4.44
C ASN A 17 -13.66 -10.06 -3.97
N THR A 18 -12.85 -10.74 -4.79
CA THR A 18 -12.27 -12.05 -4.44
C THR A 18 -11.51 -11.99 -3.11
N ILE A 19 -10.68 -10.95 -2.92
CA ILE A 19 -9.90 -10.75 -1.70
C ILE A 19 -10.80 -10.46 -0.50
N SER A 20 -11.81 -9.60 -0.66
CA SER A 20 -12.73 -9.24 0.41
C SER A 20 -13.55 -10.45 0.88
N THR A 21 -14.02 -11.29 -0.06
CA THR A 21 -14.70 -12.54 0.28
C THR A 21 -13.79 -13.45 1.11
N PHE A 22 -12.52 -13.58 0.73
CA PHE A 22 -11.54 -14.32 1.51
C PHE A 22 -11.35 -13.71 2.92
N VAL A 23 -11.09 -12.40 3.02
CA VAL A 23 -10.88 -11.71 4.30
C VAL A 23 -12.11 -11.85 5.22
N LEU A 24 -13.32 -11.64 4.70
CA LEU A 24 -14.57 -11.81 5.45
C LEU A 24 -14.73 -13.24 5.99
N SER A 25 -14.38 -14.26 5.20
CA SER A 25 -14.42 -15.66 5.65
C SER A 25 -13.48 -15.96 6.83
N LYS A 26 -12.40 -15.17 6.98
CA LYS A 26 -11.42 -15.29 8.07
C LYS A 26 -11.80 -14.46 9.30
N LEU A 27 -12.56 -13.38 9.12
CA LEU A 27 -13.04 -12.53 10.23
C LEU A 27 -14.06 -13.23 11.13
N ASN A 28 -14.94 -14.06 10.56
CA ASN A 28 -16.01 -14.72 11.32
C ASN A 28 -15.52 -15.73 12.37
N ARG A 29 -14.22 -16.06 12.37
CA ARG A 29 -13.65 -17.08 13.26
C ARG A 29 -13.03 -16.52 14.53
N ASP A 30 -12.79 -15.22 14.61
CA ASP A 30 -12.04 -14.64 15.72
C ASP A 30 -12.45 -13.18 15.96
N LYS A 31 -12.70 -12.79 17.22
CA LYS A 31 -13.01 -11.39 17.57
C LYS A 31 -11.79 -10.47 17.46
N SER A 32 -10.64 -11.02 17.04
CA SER A 32 -9.37 -10.32 16.89
C SER A 32 -9.39 -9.28 15.76
N LYS A 33 -8.65 -8.19 15.98
CA LYS A 33 -8.37 -7.19 14.97
C LYS A 33 -7.45 -7.77 13.89
N LYS A 34 -7.74 -7.52 12.61
CA LYS A 34 -6.96 -8.04 11.48
C LYS A 34 -6.20 -6.94 10.76
N ALA A 35 -4.94 -7.19 10.43
CA ALA A 35 -4.11 -6.32 9.61
C ALA A 35 -3.78 -7.00 8.28
N ILE A 36 -4.15 -6.36 7.17
CA ILE A 36 -3.81 -6.83 5.81
C ILE A 36 -2.95 -5.77 5.13
N CYS A 37 -2.05 -6.20 4.23
CA CYS A 37 -1.31 -5.26 3.40
C CYS A 37 -1.58 -5.46 1.90
N VAL A 38 -1.57 -4.36 1.14
CA VAL A 38 -1.61 -4.38 -0.33
C VAL A 38 -0.33 -3.75 -0.85
N ALA A 39 0.56 -4.58 -1.37
CA ALA A 39 1.90 -4.21 -1.83
C ALA A 39 2.07 -4.38 -3.34
N GLY A 40 3.11 -3.78 -3.92
CA GLY A 40 3.40 -3.79 -5.35
C GLY A 40 3.96 -2.46 -5.85
N GLU A 41 4.33 -2.39 -7.12
CA GLU A 41 5.04 -1.22 -7.67
C GLU A 41 4.16 0.01 -7.86
N SER A 42 4.78 1.18 -8.05
CA SER A 42 4.05 2.42 -8.33
C SER A 42 3.14 2.25 -9.55
N GLY A 43 1.87 2.64 -9.42
CA GLY A 43 0.87 2.51 -10.48
C GLY A 43 0.29 1.11 -10.67
N SER A 44 0.56 0.15 -9.79
CA SER A 44 0.06 -1.23 -9.93
C SER A 44 -1.43 -1.43 -9.58
N GLY A 45 -2.07 -0.45 -8.92
CA GLY A 45 -3.46 -0.56 -8.47
C GLY A 45 -3.63 -0.76 -6.95
N LYS A 46 -2.57 -0.58 -6.14
CA LYS A 46 -2.60 -0.80 -4.69
C LYS A 46 -3.68 0.02 -3.99
N SER A 47 -3.65 1.34 -4.20
CA SER A 47 -4.56 2.27 -3.53
C SER A 47 -6.00 2.06 -4.00
N GLU A 48 -6.20 1.72 -5.27
CA GLU A 48 -7.48 1.34 -5.86
C GLU A 48 -8.05 0.08 -5.18
N ILE A 49 -7.27 -0.99 -5.13
CA ILE A 49 -7.68 -2.26 -4.52
C ILE A 49 -7.90 -2.10 -3.02
N ALA A 50 -7.01 -1.42 -2.29
CA ALA A 50 -7.19 -1.15 -0.86
C ALA A 50 -8.47 -0.35 -0.58
N THR A 51 -8.80 0.62 -1.44
CA THR A 51 -10.02 1.42 -1.34
C THR A 51 -11.26 0.56 -1.60
N GLU A 52 -11.26 -0.25 -2.66
CA GLU A 52 -12.38 -1.16 -2.95
C GLU A 52 -12.57 -2.21 -1.86
N ILE A 53 -11.50 -2.80 -1.32
CA ILE A 53 -11.59 -3.71 -0.16
C ILE A 53 -12.27 -2.99 1.01
N SER A 54 -11.84 -1.78 1.35
CA SER A 54 -12.45 -1.00 2.43
C SER A 54 -13.94 -0.72 2.19
N LEU A 55 -14.34 -0.45 0.94
CA LEU A 55 -15.75 -0.23 0.57
C LEU A 55 -16.57 -1.51 0.69
N ILE A 56 -16.04 -2.65 0.25
CA ILE A 56 -16.71 -3.95 0.33
C ILE A 56 -16.85 -4.40 1.78
N LEU A 57 -15.81 -4.24 2.61
CA LEU A 57 -15.89 -4.51 4.05
C LEU A 57 -16.99 -3.67 4.71
N LYS A 58 -17.04 -2.36 4.42
CA LYS A 58 -18.09 -1.48 4.95
C LYS A 58 -19.50 -1.93 4.54
N LYS A 59 -19.69 -2.39 3.30
CA LYS A 59 -20.98 -2.95 2.82
C LYS A 59 -21.39 -4.23 3.56
N ASN A 60 -20.42 -4.95 4.12
CA ASN A 60 -20.64 -6.14 4.95
C ASN A 60 -20.56 -5.81 6.45
N GLU A 61 -20.78 -4.54 6.82
CA GLU A 61 -20.80 -4.07 8.22
C GLU A 61 -19.48 -4.28 8.97
N VAL A 62 -18.37 -4.48 8.24
CA VAL A 62 -17.02 -4.56 8.80
C VAL A 62 -16.33 -3.21 8.63
N SER A 63 -16.06 -2.57 9.76
CA SER A 63 -15.30 -1.33 9.82
C SER A 63 -13.82 -1.55 9.51
N SER A 64 -13.29 -0.70 8.63
CA SER A 64 -11.88 -0.72 8.25
C SER A 64 -11.28 0.67 8.15
N VAL A 65 -9.96 0.74 8.24
CA VAL A 65 -9.20 1.97 8.04
C VAL A 65 -7.96 1.70 7.20
N ILE A 66 -7.58 2.66 6.35
CA ILE A 66 -6.43 2.55 5.45
C ILE A 66 -5.28 3.42 5.98
N LEU A 67 -4.10 2.81 6.17
CA LEU A 67 -2.83 3.52 6.29
C LEU A 67 -2.10 3.44 4.94
N ARG A 68 -1.66 4.60 4.45
CA ARG A 68 -0.93 4.70 3.19
C ARG A 68 0.54 4.93 3.48
N GLN A 69 1.41 4.10 2.94
CA GLN A 69 2.87 4.21 3.11
C GLN A 69 3.39 5.58 2.67
N ASP A 70 2.77 6.20 1.67
CA ASP A 70 3.16 7.52 1.18
C ASP A 70 3.11 8.60 2.28
N ASP A 71 2.31 8.43 3.33
CA ASP A 71 2.30 9.37 4.45
C ASP A 71 3.50 9.18 5.39
N TYR A 72 4.27 8.09 5.22
CA TYR A 72 5.40 7.69 6.07
C TYR A 72 6.76 7.93 5.41
N PHE A 73 6.84 8.67 4.30
CA PHE A 73 8.12 9.11 3.78
C PHE A 73 8.88 9.96 4.82
N VAL A 74 10.22 9.89 4.79
CA VAL A 74 11.08 10.72 5.63
C VAL A 74 10.93 12.19 5.25
N TYR A 75 10.83 12.47 3.94
CA TYR A 75 10.64 13.80 3.38
C TYR A 75 9.35 13.90 2.56
N PRO A 76 8.70 15.07 2.51
CA PRO A 76 7.61 15.33 1.55
C PRO A 76 8.05 15.16 0.09
N PRO A 77 7.12 14.95 -0.86
CA PRO A 77 7.43 14.48 -2.22
C PRO A 77 8.49 15.31 -2.96
N LYS A 78 8.35 16.64 -2.97
CA LYS A 78 9.28 17.54 -3.70
C LYS A 78 10.70 17.47 -3.11
N ILE A 79 10.80 17.45 -1.78
CA ILE A 79 12.09 17.37 -1.07
C ILE A 79 12.70 15.97 -1.26
N ASN A 80 11.87 14.93 -1.23
CA ASN A 80 12.32 13.57 -1.44
C ASN A 80 12.84 13.35 -2.88
N ASP A 81 12.18 13.93 -3.89
CA ASP A 81 12.65 13.90 -5.29
C ASP A 81 14.02 14.57 -5.44
N LEU A 82 14.21 15.76 -4.87
CA LEU A 82 15.52 16.42 -4.84
C LEU A 82 16.59 15.53 -4.18
N LYS A 83 16.26 14.94 -3.02
CA LYS A 83 17.19 14.04 -2.32
C LYS A 83 17.55 12.80 -3.13
N ARG A 84 16.57 12.21 -3.85
CA ARG A 84 16.82 11.07 -4.76
C ARG A 84 17.78 11.44 -5.89
N ARG A 85 17.74 12.68 -6.38
CA ARG A 85 18.61 13.20 -7.45
C ARG A 85 20.03 13.44 -6.96
N GLU A 86 20.17 13.96 -5.74
CA GLU A 86 21.47 14.22 -5.11
C GLU A 86 22.20 12.95 -4.66
N ASP A 87 21.47 11.94 -4.15
CA ASP A 87 22.06 10.76 -3.52
C ASP A 87 21.41 9.47 -4.06
N LEU A 88 22.12 8.77 -4.95
CA LEU A 88 21.73 7.44 -5.46
C LEU A 88 21.50 6.43 -4.35
N GLY A 89 22.32 6.49 -3.30
CA GLY A 89 22.21 5.63 -2.14
C GLY A 89 20.90 5.85 -1.40
N TRP A 90 20.32 7.06 -1.43
CA TRP A 90 19.06 7.44 -0.76
C TRP A 90 17.86 6.56 -1.17
N ARG A 91 17.83 6.13 -2.43
CA ARG A 91 16.69 5.47 -3.07
C ARG A 91 16.36 4.11 -2.44
N GLY A 92 15.07 3.80 -2.32
CA GLY A 92 14.58 2.50 -1.87
C GLY A 92 13.88 2.53 -0.51
N VAL A 93 14.01 1.43 0.25
CA VAL A 93 13.25 1.20 1.49
C VAL A 93 13.46 2.30 2.55
N LYS A 94 14.68 2.83 2.65
CA LYS A 94 15.08 3.80 3.69
C LYS A 94 14.44 5.18 3.55
N GLU A 95 13.82 5.46 2.41
CA GLU A 95 13.03 6.66 2.21
C GLU A 95 11.76 6.67 3.06
N VAL A 96 11.35 5.51 3.57
CA VAL A 96 10.10 5.30 4.29
C VAL A 96 10.38 4.91 5.74
N LYS A 97 9.66 5.54 6.66
CA LYS A 97 9.65 5.22 8.10
C LYS A 97 8.86 3.93 8.37
N LEU A 98 9.30 2.80 7.80
CA LEU A 98 8.62 1.50 7.94
C LEU A 98 8.53 1.03 9.39
N GLU A 99 9.52 1.33 10.24
CA GLU A 99 9.47 1.01 11.67
C GLU A 99 8.32 1.74 12.40
N LEU A 100 8.04 3.00 12.02
CA LEU A 100 6.89 3.73 12.54
C LEU A 100 5.59 3.10 12.04
N LEU A 101 5.52 2.73 10.77
CA LEU A 101 4.35 2.05 10.20
C LEU A 101 4.10 0.69 10.89
N ASN A 102 5.15 -0.11 11.13
CA ASN A 102 5.11 -1.34 11.91
C ASN A 102 4.59 -1.09 13.33
N THR A 103 5.07 -0.04 13.99
CA THR A 103 4.61 0.34 15.33
C THR A 103 3.11 0.66 15.34
N HIS A 104 2.60 1.31 14.30
CA HIS A 104 1.16 1.59 14.16
C HIS A 104 0.32 0.34 13.89
N VAL A 105 0.81 -0.60 13.08
CA VAL A 105 0.17 -1.91 12.90
C VAL A 105 0.08 -2.66 14.23
N ASN A 106 1.19 -2.74 14.96
CA ASN A 106 1.24 -3.38 16.28
C ASN A 106 0.32 -2.69 17.29
N SER A 107 0.26 -1.37 17.27
CA SER A 107 -0.62 -0.57 18.13
C SER A 107 -2.10 -0.89 17.88
N PHE A 108 -2.48 -0.99 16.61
CA PHE A 108 -3.83 -1.38 16.22
C PHE A 108 -4.18 -2.77 16.78
N GLN A 109 -3.34 -3.77 16.51
CA GLN A 109 -3.56 -5.17 16.92
C GLN A 109 -3.60 -5.33 18.45
N LYS A 110 -2.76 -4.57 19.18
CA LYS A 110 -2.78 -4.51 20.66
C LYS A 110 -3.99 -3.81 21.25
N GLY A 111 -4.88 -3.27 20.42
CA GLY A 111 -6.14 -2.68 20.90
C GLY A 111 -6.01 -1.23 21.39
N LEU A 112 -4.96 -0.49 20.99
CA LEU A 112 -4.88 0.94 21.32
C LEU A 112 -6.11 1.68 20.77
N LYS A 113 -6.53 2.74 21.47
CA LYS A 113 -7.70 3.55 21.10
C LYS A 113 -7.43 4.45 19.89
N TYR A 114 -6.20 4.96 19.77
CA TYR A 114 -5.80 5.84 18.68
C TYR A 114 -4.28 5.80 18.49
N ILE A 115 -3.82 6.34 17.37
CA ILE A 115 -2.42 6.65 17.05
C ILE A 115 -2.30 8.05 16.45
N LEU A 116 -1.10 8.61 16.43
CA LEU A 116 -0.78 9.83 15.69
C LEU A 116 -0.11 9.42 14.38
N VAL A 117 -0.84 9.55 13.28
CA VAL A 117 -0.31 9.22 11.95
C VAL A 117 0.23 10.46 11.28
N PRO A 118 1.36 10.35 10.57
CA PRO A 118 1.80 11.43 9.68
C PRO A 118 0.76 11.64 8.57
N SER A 119 0.70 12.87 8.09
CA SER A 119 -0.17 13.31 7.01
C SER A 119 0.61 14.26 6.14
N ILE A 120 0.78 13.87 4.88
CA ILE A 120 1.52 14.63 3.89
C ILE A 120 0.53 15.02 2.78
N GLU A 121 0.58 16.28 2.39
CA GLU A 121 -0.09 16.77 1.17
C GLU A 121 0.93 16.81 0.04
N TYR A 122 0.50 16.47 -1.18
CA TYR A 122 1.41 16.32 -2.32
C TYR A 122 2.33 17.54 -2.53
N ASP A 123 1.77 18.75 -2.42
CA ASP A 123 2.47 20.00 -2.66
C ASP A 123 3.12 20.62 -1.43
N SER A 124 2.95 20.01 -0.25
CA SER A 124 3.46 20.54 1.01
C SER A 124 4.96 20.26 1.19
N THR A 125 5.63 21.17 1.90
CA THR A 125 7.01 21.01 2.39
C THR A 125 7.06 20.59 3.87
N SER A 126 5.89 20.42 4.52
CA SER A 126 5.76 20.02 5.92
C SER A 126 5.05 18.67 6.07
N ILE A 127 5.37 17.97 7.16
CA ILE A 127 4.69 16.73 7.57
C ILE A 127 3.83 17.09 8.79
N ASN A 128 2.52 16.95 8.65
CA ASN A 128 1.58 17.16 9.76
C ASN A 128 1.33 15.84 10.49
N LEU A 129 0.83 15.92 11.72
CA LEU A 129 0.30 14.76 12.45
C LEU A 129 -1.22 14.88 12.57
N ARG A 130 -1.92 13.77 12.35
CA ARG A 130 -3.34 13.67 12.63
C ARG A 130 -3.63 12.51 13.56
N LYS A 131 -4.64 12.68 14.40
CA LYS A 131 -5.12 11.61 15.28
C LYS A 131 -6.01 10.66 14.50
N LEU A 132 -5.68 9.37 14.53
CA LEU A 132 -6.48 8.30 13.94
C LEU A 132 -7.05 7.42 15.05
N PHE A 133 -8.36 7.40 15.19
CA PHE A 133 -9.05 6.57 16.17
C PHE A 133 -9.32 5.18 15.61
N PHE A 134 -9.19 4.16 16.47
CA PHE A 134 -9.46 2.76 16.16
C PHE A 134 -10.75 2.25 16.78
N ASN A 135 -11.60 3.14 17.31
CA ASN A 135 -12.90 2.78 17.85
C ASN A 135 -13.69 2.01 16.78
N ASP A 136 -14.16 0.84 17.16
CA ASP A 136 -14.92 -0.11 16.34
C ASP A 136 -14.21 -0.70 15.12
N ILE A 137 -13.00 -0.23 14.74
CA ILE A 137 -12.25 -0.73 13.59
C ILE A 137 -11.85 -2.20 13.79
N LYS A 138 -12.27 -3.06 12.86
CA LYS A 138 -11.94 -4.50 12.83
C LYS A 138 -10.78 -4.82 11.90
N VAL A 139 -10.64 -4.09 10.79
CA VAL A 139 -9.60 -4.34 9.79
C VAL A 139 -8.73 -3.10 9.57
N LEU A 140 -7.42 -3.26 9.73
CA LEU A 140 -6.42 -2.30 9.29
C LEU A 140 -5.90 -2.73 7.92
N ILE A 141 -6.04 -1.86 6.93
CA ILE A 141 -5.50 -2.05 5.59
C ILE A 141 -4.26 -1.17 5.46
N VAL A 142 -3.12 -1.74 5.11
CA VAL A 142 -1.87 -1.00 4.91
C VAL A 142 -1.42 -1.13 3.46
N GLU A 143 -1.45 -0.03 2.73
CA GLU A 143 -1.09 -0.04 1.31
C GLU A 143 0.20 0.72 1.06
N GLY A 144 1.02 0.21 0.13
CA GLY A 144 2.24 0.88 -0.27
C GLY A 144 3.27 -0.03 -0.90
N THR A 145 4.34 0.57 -1.40
CA THR A 145 5.34 -0.13 -2.22
C THR A 145 6.11 -1.22 -1.45
N TYR A 146 6.40 -0.98 -0.18
CA TYR A 146 7.24 -1.83 0.68
C TYR A 146 6.46 -2.45 1.84
N THR A 147 5.12 -2.35 1.86
CA THR A 147 4.30 -2.80 3.00
C THR A 147 4.30 -4.31 3.22
N SER A 148 4.73 -5.09 2.24
CA SER A 148 5.00 -6.53 2.38
C SER A 148 6.14 -6.84 3.36
N LEU A 149 7.01 -5.88 3.67
CA LEU A 149 8.07 -6.01 4.67
C LEU A 149 7.56 -5.80 6.11
N LEU A 150 6.29 -5.40 6.29
CA LEU A 150 5.75 -5.18 7.61
C LEU A 150 5.60 -6.51 8.37
N ASN A 151 5.85 -6.40 9.67
CA ASN A 151 5.70 -7.49 10.62
C ASN A 151 4.24 -7.63 11.05
N ASN A 152 3.86 -8.81 11.53
CA ASN A 152 2.53 -9.09 12.08
C ASN A 152 1.34 -8.78 11.15
N ILE A 153 1.54 -8.76 9.83
CA ILE A 153 0.44 -8.73 8.85
C ILE A 153 -0.19 -10.12 8.77
N ASP A 154 -1.52 -10.20 8.96
CA ASP A 154 -2.31 -11.44 8.87
C ASP A 154 -2.35 -11.98 7.42
N HIS A 155 -2.51 -11.09 6.44
CA HIS A 155 -2.52 -11.46 5.01
C HIS A 155 -1.77 -10.43 4.16
N ARG A 156 -0.71 -10.89 3.49
CA ARG A 156 0.08 -10.08 2.55
C ARG A 156 -0.43 -10.26 1.12
N ILE A 157 -1.05 -9.23 0.58
CA ILE A 157 -1.49 -9.17 -0.82
C ILE A 157 -0.40 -8.46 -1.63
N PHE A 158 0.04 -9.08 -2.72
CA PHE A 158 1.06 -8.51 -3.60
C PHE A 158 0.58 -8.45 -5.05
N ILE A 159 0.63 -7.26 -5.66
CA ILE A 159 0.34 -7.05 -7.08
C ILE A 159 1.63 -7.27 -7.87
N ALA A 160 1.71 -8.40 -8.57
CA ALA A 160 2.83 -8.82 -9.39
C ALA A 160 2.81 -8.14 -10.77
N ARG A 161 2.90 -6.81 -10.76
CA ARG A 161 3.10 -5.97 -11.94
C ARG A 161 4.40 -5.19 -11.82
N ASP A 162 5.17 -5.15 -12.90
CA ASP A 162 6.40 -4.35 -12.98
C ASP A 162 6.14 -2.93 -13.49
N PHE A 163 7.14 -2.07 -13.35
CA PHE A 163 7.07 -0.66 -13.74
C PHE A 163 6.80 -0.43 -15.23
N ASN A 164 7.15 -1.38 -16.11
CA ASN A 164 6.81 -1.30 -17.53
C ASN A 164 5.30 -1.50 -17.73
N GLN A 165 4.75 -2.52 -17.07
CA GLN A 165 3.32 -2.83 -17.10
C GLN A 165 2.49 -1.72 -16.48
N THR A 166 3.00 -1.00 -15.47
CA THR A 166 2.25 0.10 -14.81
C THR A 166 2.30 1.43 -15.56
N LEU A 167 3.11 1.57 -16.61
CA LEU A 167 3.32 2.84 -17.32
C LEU A 167 2.01 3.52 -17.75
N LYS A 168 1.09 2.77 -18.39
CA LYS A 168 -0.22 3.30 -18.83
C LYS A 168 -1.02 3.89 -17.68
N HIS A 169 -0.99 3.24 -16.50
CA HIS A 169 -1.71 3.71 -15.33
C HIS A 169 -1.04 4.94 -14.72
N ARG A 170 0.31 4.98 -14.67
CA ARG A 170 1.06 6.15 -14.21
C ARG A 170 0.77 7.38 -15.08
N LEU A 171 0.77 7.22 -16.40
CA LEU A 171 0.40 8.28 -17.36
C LEU A 171 -1.02 8.82 -17.11
N LYS A 172 -1.99 7.94 -16.84
CA LYS A 172 -3.38 8.32 -16.56
C LYS A 172 -3.53 9.14 -15.27
N ARG A 173 -2.72 8.85 -14.24
CA ARG A 173 -2.76 9.58 -12.97
C ARG A 173 -2.25 11.01 -13.09
N ASN A 174 -1.26 11.23 -13.95
CA ASN A 174 -0.69 12.54 -14.27
C ASN A 174 -0.30 13.34 -13.00
N ARG A 175 0.57 12.79 -12.14
CA ARG A 175 1.02 13.48 -10.91
C ARG A 175 2.01 14.63 -11.18
N GLY A 176 2.49 14.77 -12.41
CA GLY A 176 3.36 15.86 -12.86
C GLY A 176 4.42 15.41 -13.84
N ALA A 177 5.10 16.37 -14.47
CA ALA A 177 6.12 16.12 -15.49
C ALA A 177 7.32 15.28 -14.96
N SER A 178 7.64 15.39 -13.67
CA SER A 178 8.71 14.61 -13.05
C SER A 178 8.42 13.11 -12.97
N GLU A 179 7.16 12.66 -12.96
CA GLU A 179 6.82 11.21 -12.90
C GLU A 179 7.24 10.46 -14.20
N LEU A 180 7.60 11.20 -15.25
CA LEU A 180 7.86 10.68 -16.59
C LEU A 180 9.26 11.00 -17.11
N ASP A 181 10.12 11.60 -16.29
CA ASP A 181 11.50 11.87 -16.70
C ASP A 181 12.38 10.60 -16.68
N ASP A 182 13.52 10.66 -17.37
CA ASP A 182 14.47 9.53 -17.44
C ASP A 182 14.96 9.12 -16.06
N PHE A 183 15.13 10.09 -15.17
CA PHE A 183 15.49 9.89 -13.78
C PHE A 183 14.48 9.00 -13.03
N THR A 184 13.17 9.23 -13.21
CA THR A 184 12.13 8.42 -12.58
C THR A 184 12.17 6.99 -13.08
N ASN A 185 12.52 6.75 -14.35
CA ASN A 185 12.73 5.39 -14.84
C ASN A 185 13.90 4.69 -14.14
N GLU A 186 15.00 5.39 -13.82
CA GLU A 186 16.08 4.82 -13.01
C GLU A 186 15.64 4.49 -11.58
N VAL A 187 14.86 5.38 -10.96
CA VAL A 187 14.29 5.14 -9.63
C VAL A 187 13.41 3.88 -9.66
N LEU A 188 12.51 3.77 -10.64
CA LEU A 188 11.62 2.62 -10.78
C LEU A 188 12.37 1.31 -11.02
N LYS A 189 13.45 1.32 -11.82
CA LYS A 189 14.32 0.15 -11.98
C LYS A 189 14.94 -0.28 -10.64
N LYS A 190 15.43 0.69 -9.86
CA LYS A 190 16.00 0.41 -8.53
C LYS A 190 14.96 -0.13 -7.55
N GLU A 191 13.79 0.48 -7.55
CA GLU A 191 12.64 0.03 -6.76
C GLU A 191 12.23 -1.40 -7.16
N HIS A 192 12.17 -1.71 -8.46
CA HIS A 192 11.86 -3.04 -8.99
C HIS A 192 12.81 -4.13 -8.49
N GLU A 193 14.13 -3.88 -8.46
CA GLU A 193 15.13 -4.82 -7.92
C GLU A 193 14.87 -5.22 -6.45
N ILE A 194 14.20 -4.35 -5.71
CA ILE A 194 13.82 -4.57 -4.30
C ILE A 194 12.45 -5.25 -4.25
N ILE A 195 11.45 -4.65 -4.90
CA ILE A 195 10.03 -5.01 -4.75
C ILE A 195 9.71 -6.36 -5.41
N SER A 196 10.35 -6.71 -6.52
CA SER A 196 10.14 -8.00 -7.19
C SER A 196 10.40 -9.18 -6.25
N LYS A 197 11.36 -9.04 -5.33
CA LYS A 197 11.70 -10.06 -4.31
C LYS A 197 10.62 -10.20 -3.24
N HIS A 198 9.71 -9.24 -3.11
CA HIS A 198 8.63 -9.28 -2.12
C HIS A 198 7.50 -10.23 -2.51
N LYS A 199 7.41 -10.65 -3.79
CA LYS A 199 6.42 -11.64 -4.24
C LYS A 199 6.43 -12.91 -3.39
N ARG A 200 7.62 -13.37 -2.97
CA ARG A 200 7.79 -14.57 -2.11
C ARG A 200 7.22 -14.43 -0.70
N LEU A 201 6.98 -13.19 -0.24
CA LEU A 201 6.42 -12.90 1.08
C LEU A 201 4.88 -12.94 1.05
N ALA A 202 4.28 -12.93 -0.14
CA ALA A 202 2.84 -12.80 -0.31
C ALA A 202 2.11 -14.07 0.12
N ASP A 203 0.96 -13.87 0.76
CA ASP A 203 -0.02 -14.92 1.04
C ASP A 203 -1.11 -14.95 -0.06
N ILE A 204 -1.29 -13.82 -0.77
CA ILE A 204 -2.21 -13.66 -1.90
C ILE A 204 -1.45 -12.91 -3.00
N ILE A 205 -1.51 -13.41 -4.23
CA ILE A 205 -0.90 -12.75 -5.39
C ILE A 205 -2.00 -12.29 -6.34
N ILE A 206 -1.87 -11.05 -6.81
CA ILE A 206 -2.64 -10.50 -7.93
C ILE A 206 -1.68 -10.46 -9.10
N ASP A 207 -1.94 -11.23 -10.16
CA ASP A 207 -1.06 -11.31 -11.33
C ASP A 207 -1.14 -10.05 -12.21
N CYS A 208 -0.42 -10.07 -13.34
CA CYS A 208 -0.39 -8.93 -14.26
C CYS A 208 -1.74 -8.67 -14.98
N ASN A 209 -2.65 -9.63 -14.99
CA ASN A 209 -4.01 -9.54 -15.52
C ASN A 209 -5.05 -9.28 -14.42
N TYR A 210 -4.61 -9.02 -13.19
CA TYR A 210 -5.45 -8.88 -12.01
C TYR A 210 -6.23 -10.14 -11.61
N ALA A 211 -5.81 -11.32 -12.06
CA ALA A 211 -6.30 -12.57 -11.51
C ALA A 211 -5.73 -12.78 -10.11
N VAL A 212 -6.57 -13.28 -9.19
CA VAL A 212 -6.21 -13.46 -7.78
C VAL A 212 -5.91 -14.92 -7.50
N ASP A 213 -4.68 -15.20 -7.07
CA ASP A 213 -4.27 -16.46 -6.46
C ASP A 213 -4.27 -16.32 -4.94
N LEU A 214 -5.19 -17.01 -4.27
CA LEU A 214 -5.37 -16.97 -2.82
C LEU A 214 -4.43 -17.94 -2.07
N ASP A 215 -3.68 -18.79 -2.76
CA ASP A 215 -2.79 -19.78 -2.14
C ASP A 215 -1.53 -20.07 -2.99
N PRO A 216 -0.74 -19.04 -3.31
CA PRO A 216 0.41 -19.16 -4.21
C PRO A 216 1.54 -20.04 -3.65
N LYS A 217 1.54 -20.31 -2.34
CA LYS A 217 2.57 -21.15 -1.68
C LYS A 217 2.31 -22.64 -1.83
N LYS A 218 1.07 -23.07 -2.15
CA LYS A 218 0.78 -24.48 -2.46
C LYS A 218 1.25 -24.93 -3.84
N ASN A 219 1.55 -23.97 -4.72
CA ASN A 219 1.98 -24.21 -6.09
C ASN A 219 3.51 -24.17 -6.27
N CYS A 220 4.27 -24.14 -5.16
CA CYS A 220 5.73 -24.09 -5.12
C CYS A 220 6.33 -25.38 -4.55
#